data_AF-H0EIX6-F1
#
_entry.id   AF-H0EIX6-F1
#
_cell.length_a   1.000
_cell.length_b   1.000
_cell.length_c   1.000
_cell.angle_alpha   90.00
_cell.angle_beta   90.00
_cell.angle_gamma   90.00
#
_symmetry.space_group_name_H-M   'P 1'
#
loop_
_entity.id
_entity.type
_entity.pdbx_description
1 polymer ?
#
loop_
_entity_poly.entity_id
_entity_poly.type
_entity_poly.pdbx_seq_one_letter_code
_entity_poly.pdbx_strand_id
1 'polypeptide(L)'
;MVTTSRDKKLRIWDVRQERPAHEGPGHTGAKNSRVVWMGEHNRVATTGFSKMSDRQMALWDVGNAREPIGGFSVLDSISGVCMPFWDDGTQCLYLAGKGDGNIRYFEYENDKFEFLSEYKSGEPQRGIAFVPRRGINVHENEVMRAYKTVNDAYIEPISFTVPRRAEVFQSDIYPPAVGIKPAMSAAEWLSGKDGLPAKIDLESVYEGNAPVELPSDYKLPTSTPAAAPAPSPAPAAAATKQAPEPTPAFRSPPPTMSEQKGSIAALADKFQDNEIDDDDDDASSFEEIPQPNRNEANVASKSCGYTKGSCKTQSTVADSSFSTSTNRFADSCTALLRGTIE
;
A
#
# COMPACT_ATOMS: atom_id res chain seq x y z
N MET A 1 -15.81 -1.40 15.63
CA MET A 1 -14.48 -2.04 15.84
C MET A 1 -14.31 -3.18 14.84
N VAL A 2 -13.09 -3.49 14.42
CA VAL A 2 -12.81 -4.62 13.52
C VAL A 2 -11.70 -5.51 14.10
N THR A 3 -11.81 -6.83 13.96
CA THR A 3 -10.80 -7.77 14.44
C THR A 3 -10.50 -8.88 13.44
N THR A 4 -9.25 -9.34 13.47
CA THR A 4 -8.81 -10.60 12.84
C THR A 4 -8.40 -11.58 13.92
N SER A 5 -8.60 -12.88 13.68
CA SER A 5 -8.26 -13.94 14.64
C SER A 5 -7.61 -15.14 13.95
N ARG A 6 -6.97 -16.00 14.74
CA ARG A 6 -6.31 -17.24 14.27
C ARG A 6 -7.29 -18.28 13.72
N ASP A 7 -8.59 -18.11 13.99
CA ASP A 7 -9.66 -18.88 13.35
C ASP A 7 -9.91 -18.49 11.88
N LYS A 8 -9.11 -17.56 11.34
CA LYS A 8 -9.12 -17.09 9.95
C LYS A 8 -10.40 -16.34 9.59
N LYS A 9 -11.04 -15.71 10.57
CA LYS A 9 -12.25 -14.89 10.36
C LYS A 9 -11.96 -13.41 10.55
N LEU A 10 -12.60 -12.60 9.71
CA LEU A 10 -12.73 -11.16 9.86
C LEU A 10 -14.05 -10.88 10.57
N ARG A 11 -14.02 -10.03 11.60
CA ARG A 11 -15.22 -9.64 12.35
C ARG A 11 -15.33 -8.13 12.45
N ILE A 12 -16.51 -7.63 12.09
CA ILE A 12 -16.93 -6.26 12.35
C ILE A 12 -17.86 -6.28 13.55
N TRP A 13 -17.55 -5.44 14.52
CA TRP A 13 -18.22 -5.35 15.79
C TRP A 13 -18.90 -4.00 15.94
N ASP A 14 -20.19 -4.04 16.22
CA ASP A 14 -20.81 -3.02 17.07
C ASP A 14 -20.60 -3.48 18.52
N VAL A 15 -19.68 -2.80 19.20
CA VAL A 15 -19.26 -3.13 20.56
C VAL A 15 -20.40 -2.96 21.58
N ARG A 16 -21.40 -2.11 21.31
CA ARG A 16 -22.57 -1.94 22.19
C ARG A 16 -23.59 -3.07 22.04
N GLN A 17 -23.56 -3.80 20.92
CA GLN A 17 -24.42 -4.96 20.71
C GLN A 17 -23.88 -6.24 21.36
N GLU A 18 -22.67 -6.21 21.91
CA GLU A 18 -21.99 -7.35 22.55
C GLU A 18 -21.82 -8.60 21.65
N ARG A 19 -22.02 -8.44 20.34
CA ARG A 19 -21.88 -9.49 19.33
C ARG A 19 -21.32 -8.93 18.02
N PRO A 20 -20.67 -9.75 17.18
CA PRO A 20 -20.30 -9.32 15.84
C PRO A 20 -21.53 -8.87 15.05
N ALA A 21 -21.44 -7.71 14.41
CA ALA A 21 -22.42 -7.24 13.44
C ALA A 21 -22.28 -8.03 12.13
N HIS A 22 -21.04 -8.23 11.70
CA HIS A 22 -20.71 -9.03 10.53
C HIS A 22 -19.52 -9.95 10.83
N GLU A 23 -19.56 -11.15 10.28
CA GLU A 23 -18.48 -12.13 10.32
C GLU A 23 -18.31 -12.73 8.93
N GLY A 24 -17.06 -12.91 8.51
CA GLY A 24 -16.75 -13.57 7.25
C GLY A 24 -15.35 -14.17 7.20
N PRO A 25 -15.03 -14.90 6.12
CA PRO A 25 -13.72 -15.49 5.94
C PRO A 25 -12.67 -14.38 5.77
N GLY A 26 -11.52 -14.55 6.41
CA GLY A 26 -10.35 -13.70 6.23
C GLY A 26 -9.25 -14.41 5.44
N HIS A 27 -8.00 -14.04 5.72
CA HIS A 27 -6.81 -14.66 5.13
C HIS A 27 -6.71 -16.15 5.48
N THR A 28 -6.44 -16.99 4.48
CA THR A 28 -6.48 -18.45 4.63
C THR A 28 -5.17 -19.07 5.14
N GLY A 29 -4.08 -18.29 5.13
CA GLY A 29 -2.76 -18.70 5.58
C GLY A 29 -2.67 -19.05 7.06
N ALA A 30 -1.56 -19.67 7.44
CA ALA A 30 -1.33 -20.13 8.82
C ALA A 30 -0.82 -19.02 9.76
N LYS A 31 -0.29 -17.93 9.19
CA LYS A 31 0.28 -16.82 9.95
C LYS A 31 -0.77 -15.78 10.31
N ASN A 32 -0.45 -14.95 11.29
CA ASN A 32 -1.34 -13.91 11.79
C ASN A 32 -1.67 -12.89 10.68
N SER A 33 -2.93 -12.48 10.61
CA SER A 33 -3.39 -11.35 9.81
C SER A 33 -3.55 -10.10 10.66
N ARG A 34 -3.49 -8.94 10.02
CA ARG A 34 -3.68 -7.61 10.61
C ARG A 34 -4.80 -6.89 9.88
N VAL A 35 -5.39 -5.91 10.55
CA VAL A 35 -6.49 -5.11 10.02
C VAL A 35 -6.33 -3.66 10.45
N VAL A 36 -6.71 -2.74 9.58
CA VAL A 36 -6.82 -1.31 9.87
C VAL A 36 -8.15 -0.78 9.33
N TRP A 37 -8.74 0.14 10.06
CA TRP A 37 -9.93 0.86 9.63
C TRP A 37 -9.52 2.06 8.77
N MET A 38 -10.20 2.28 7.65
CA MET A 38 -9.82 3.30 6.68
C MET A 38 -10.68 4.56 6.85
N GLY A 39 -10.51 5.22 7.99
CA GLY A 39 -11.16 6.51 8.25
C GLY A 39 -12.68 6.49 8.15
N GLU A 40 -13.21 7.47 7.44
CA GLU A 40 -14.64 7.66 7.22
C GLU A 40 -15.18 6.89 5.99
N HIS A 41 -14.34 6.11 5.28
CA HIS A 41 -14.73 5.43 4.04
C HIS A 41 -15.67 4.23 4.22
N ASN A 42 -15.98 3.82 5.47
CA ASN A 42 -16.66 2.55 5.75
C ASN A 42 -15.97 1.35 5.06
N ARG A 43 -14.64 1.37 5.09
CA ARG A 43 -13.77 0.30 4.57
C ARG A 43 -12.77 -0.15 5.61
N VAL A 44 -12.31 -1.38 5.46
CA VAL A 44 -11.17 -1.90 6.22
C VAL A 44 -10.17 -2.55 5.28
N ALA A 45 -8.89 -2.37 5.57
CA ALA A 45 -7.80 -3.05 4.86
C ALA A 45 -7.24 -4.14 5.76
N THR A 46 -6.96 -5.31 5.19
CA THR A 46 -6.28 -6.39 5.91
C THR A 46 -5.01 -6.79 5.18
N THR A 47 -4.02 -7.19 5.97
CA THR A 47 -2.83 -7.89 5.49
C THR A 47 -2.76 -9.26 6.13
N GLY A 48 -2.25 -10.23 5.41
CA GLY A 48 -2.15 -11.59 5.91
C GLY A 48 -1.42 -12.47 4.92
N PHE A 49 -1.74 -13.76 4.93
CA PHE A 49 -1.04 -14.76 4.14
C PHE A 49 -2.01 -15.63 3.35
N SER A 50 -1.57 -16.01 2.17
CA SER A 50 -2.21 -17.03 1.34
C SER A 50 -2.02 -18.42 1.95
N LYS A 51 -2.77 -19.41 1.47
CA LYS A 51 -2.52 -20.83 1.78
C LYS A 51 -1.12 -21.28 1.35
N MET A 52 -0.56 -20.64 0.32
CA MET A 52 0.79 -20.87 -0.20
C MET A 52 1.87 -20.06 0.54
N SER A 53 1.50 -19.34 1.61
CA SER A 53 2.39 -18.51 2.43
C SER A 53 2.90 -17.23 1.77
N ASP A 54 2.25 -16.75 0.71
CA ASP A 54 2.51 -15.41 0.16
C ASP A 54 1.84 -14.34 1.02
N ARG A 55 2.48 -13.18 1.19
CA ARG A 55 1.85 -12.01 1.81
C ARG A 55 0.79 -11.46 0.88
N GLN A 56 -0.38 -11.20 1.43
CA GLN A 56 -1.51 -10.67 0.69
C GLN A 56 -2.15 -9.50 1.42
N MET A 57 -2.73 -8.61 0.64
CA MET A 57 -3.55 -7.49 1.05
C MET A 57 -4.98 -7.68 0.53
N ALA A 58 -5.96 -7.20 1.27
CA ALA A 58 -7.36 -7.21 0.83
C ALA A 58 -8.12 -6.00 1.36
N LEU A 59 -9.00 -5.44 0.52
CA LEU A 59 -9.94 -4.38 0.86
C LEU A 59 -11.30 -4.99 1.18
N TRP A 60 -12.02 -4.47 2.17
CA TRP A 60 -13.31 -5.01 2.59
C TRP A 60 -14.33 -3.90 2.80
N ASP A 61 -15.57 -4.19 2.41
CA ASP A 61 -16.72 -3.40 2.80
C ASP A 61 -17.16 -3.81 4.22
N VAL A 62 -17.36 -2.83 5.09
CA VAL A 62 -17.89 -3.04 6.44
C VAL A 62 -19.29 -3.66 6.39
N GLY A 63 -20.11 -3.31 5.40
CA GLY A 63 -21.45 -3.86 5.21
C GLY A 63 -21.47 -5.28 4.61
N ASN A 64 -20.38 -5.73 4.00
CA ASN A 64 -20.25 -7.05 3.40
C ASN A 64 -18.89 -7.70 3.69
N ALA A 65 -18.81 -8.41 4.81
CA ALA A 65 -17.59 -9.11 5.22
C ALA A 65 -17.36 -10.47 4.53
N ARG A 66 -18.22 -10.88 3.58
CA ARG A 66 -18.18 -12.24 3.00
C ARG A 66 -17.02 -12.43 2.04
N GLU A 67 -16.68 -11.39 1.28
CA GLU A 67 -15.62 -11.41 0.30
C GLU A 67 -14.93 -10.03 0.23
N PRO A 68 -13.62 -10.00 -0.04
CA PRO A 68 -12.92 -8.74 -0.22
C PRO A 68 -13.25 -8.10 -1.57
N ILE A 69 -13.32 -6.78 -1.59
CA ILE A 69 -13.46 -5.97 -2.80
C ILE A 69 -12.21 -6.16 -3.65
N GLY A 70 -12.40 -6.60 -4.90
CA GLY A 70 -11.28 -6.86 -5.82
C GLY A 70 -10.45 -8.12 -5.50
N GLY A 71 -10.85 -8.92 -4.51
CA GLY A 71 -10.12 -10.14 -4.15
C GLY A 71 -8.92 -9.91 -3.22
N PHE A 72 -8.02 -10.90 -3.18
CA PHE A 72 -6.75 -10.80 -2.45
C PHE A 72 -5.62 -10.41 -3.40
N SER A 73 -4.95 -9.30 -3.13
CA SER A 73 -3.78 -8.84 -3.87
C SER A 73 -2.51 -9.41 -3.26
N VAL A 74 -1.72 -10.15 -4.06
CA VAL A 74 -0.43 -10.69 -3.63
C VAL A 74 0.61 -9.56 -3.56
N LEU A 75 1.35 -9.48 -2.47
CA LEU A 75 2.42 -8.51 -2.25
C LEU A 75 3.79 -9.09 -2.61
N ASP A 76 4.16 -10.20 -1.96
CA ASP A 76 5.41 -10.94 -2.17
C ASP A 76 5.36 -12.28 -1.40
N SER A 77 6.43 -13.07 -1.45
CA SER A 77 6.56 -14.34 -0.73
C SER A 77 7.42 -14.25 0.53
N ILE A 78 7.52 -13.06 1.15
CA ILE A 78 8.31 -12.86 2.37
C ILE A 78 7.57 -13.41 3.60
N SER A 79 8.32 -13.89 4.59
CA SER A 79 7.75 -14.59 5.74
C SER A 79 7.23 -13.67 6.86
N GLY A 80 7.69 -12.42 6.94
CA GLY A 80 7.38 -11.45 8.00
C GLY A 80 5.97 -10.89 7.92
N VAL A 81 5.30 -10.75 9.07
CA VAL A 81 3.95 -10.17 9.13
C VAL A 81 4.03 -8.69 8.75
N CYS A 82 3.29 -8.31 7.70
CA CYS A 82 3.18 -6.94 7.25
C CYS A 82 2.09 -6.20 8.05
N MET A 83 2.42 -5.03 8.61
CA MET A 83 1.47 -4.18 9.34
C MET A 83 0.92 -3.09 8.42
N PRO A 84 -0.41 -2.94 8.33
CA PRO A 84 -1.05 -1.86 7.59
C PRO A 84 -1.22 -0.61 8.49
N PHE A 85 -0.86 0.55 7.97
CA PHE A 85 -1.04 1.86 8.60
C PHE A 85 -1.77 2.78 7.63
N TRP A 86 -2.93 3.28 8.04
CA TRP A 86 -3.77 4.13 7.22
C TRP A 86 -3.57 5.61 7.57
N ASP A 87 -3.50 6.46 6.57
CA ASP A 87 -3.50 7.92 6.71
C ASP A 87 -4.76 8.54 6.10
N ASP A 88 -5.60 9.13 6.95
CA ASP A 88 -6.82 9.83 6.52
C ASP A 88 -6.52 11.06 5.66
N GLY A 89 -5.35 11.69 5.84
CA GLY A 89 -5.01 12.93 5.15
C GLY A 89 -4.64 12.72 3.68
N THR A 90 -3.81 11.73 3.39
CA THR A 90 -3.39 11.43 2.00
C THR A 90 -4.16 10.28 1.37
N GLN A 91 -5.07 9.64 2.12
CA GLN A 91 -5.73 8.39 1.70
C GLN A 91 -4.72 7.30 1.33
N CYS A 92 -3.55 7.32 1.94
CA CYS A 92 -2.50 6.35 1.70
C CYS A 92 -2.50 5.23 2.74
N LEU A 93 -2.27 4.01 2.26
CA LEU A 93 -2.02 2.83 3.08
C LEU A 93 -0.53 2.49 3.04
N TYR A 94 0.14 2.59 4.18
CA TYR A 94 1.55 2.21 4.37
C TYR A 94 1.64 0.79 4.91
N LEU A 95 2.48 -0.02 4.29
CA LEU A 95 2.71 -1.43 4.59
C LEU A 95 4.15 -1.63 5.02
N ALA A 96 4.33 -2.07 6.28
CA ALA A 96 5.65 -2.22 6.89
C ALA A 96 5.68 -3.47 7.78
N GLY A 97 6.62 -4.40 7.55
CA GLY A 97 6.77 -5.61 8.35
C GLY A 97 8.05 -5.64 9.19
N LYS A 98 8.00 -6.23 10.38
CA LYS A 98 9.20 -6.43 11.21
C LYS A 98 10.18 -7.34 10.45
N GLY A 99 11.43 -6.92 10.29
CA GLY A 99 12.44 -7.62 9.48
C GLY A 99 12.50 -7.18 8.02
N ASP A 100 11.55 -6.36 7.55
CA ASP A 100 11.62 -5.77 6.21
C ASP A 100 12.55 -4.55 6.21
N GLY A 101 13.26 -4.33 5.10
CA GLY A 101 14.03 -3.10 4.87
C GLY A 101 13.22 -2.01 4.14
N ASN A 102 12.05 -2.35 3.61
CA ASN A 102 11.21 -1.46 2.83
C ASN A 102 9.89 -1.10 3.52
N ILE A 103 9.30 0.02 3.10
CA ILE A 103 7.93 0.43 3.44
C ILE A 103 7.23 0.71 2.12
N ARG A 104 6.23 -0.09 1.78
CA ARG A 104 5.42 0.11 0.56
C ARG A 104 4.24 0.99 0.89
N TYR A 105 3.80 1.81 -0.04
CA TYR A 105 2.61 2.63 0.16
C TYR A 105 1.74 2.67 -1.09
N PHE A 106 0.44 2.68 -0.84
CA PHE A 106 -0.60 2.60 -1.84
C PHE A 106 -1.55 3.77 -1.65
N GLU A 107 -2.00 4.38 -2.73
CA GLU A 107 -3.11 5.32 -2.71
C GLU A 107 -4.43 4.55 -2.77
N TYR A 108 -5.41 4.96 -1.98
CA TYR A 108 -6.75 4.42 -2.05
C TYR A 108 -7.62 5.33 -2.91
N GLU A 109 -8.07 4.80 -4.04
CA GLU A 109 -8.97 5.52 -4.94
C GLU A 109 -9.98 4.53 -5.56
N ASN A 110 -11.24 4.96 -5.70
CA ASN A 110 -12.27 4.18 -6.40
C ASN A 110 -12.42 2.72 -5.90
N ASP A 111 -12.43 2.52 -4.57
CA ASP A 111 -12.50 1.18 -3.95
C ASP A 111 -11.35 0.24 -4.39
N LYS A 112 -10.17 0.81 -4.68
CA LYS A 112 -8.97 0.08 -5.09
C LYS A 112 -7.72 0.68 -4.44
N PHE A 113 -6.71 -0.16 -4.22
CA PHE A 113 -5.37 0.27 -3.85
C PHE A 113 -4.47 0.35 -5.09
N GLU A 114 -3.97 1.54 -5.39
CA GLU A 114 -2.98 1.78 -6.43
C GLU A 114 -1.60 1.87 -5.81
N PHE A 115 -0.65 1.09 -6.32
CA PHE A 115 0.73 1.12 -5.82
C PHE A 115 1.40 2.43 -6.22
N LEU A 116 1.89 3.19 -5.24
CA LEU A 116 2.63 4.43 -5.49
C LEU A 116 4.12 4.14 -5.63
N SER A 117 4.75 3.76 -4.52
CA SER A 117 6.20 3.50 -4.46
C SER A 117 6.55 2.78 -3.16
N GLU A 118 7.84 2.59 -2.92
CA GLU A 118 8.37 2.03 -1.69
C GLU A 118 9.64 2.76 -1.22
N TYR A 119 9.71 3.05 0.08
CA TYR A 119 10.96 3.40 0.73
C TYR A 119 11.82 2.14 0.83
N LYS A 120 13.14 2.25 0.60
CA LYS A 120 14.09 1.13 0.66
C LYS A 120 15.26 1.46 1.56
N SER A 121 15.62 0.50 2.40
CA SER A 121 16.82 0.53 3.22
C SER A 121 17.42 -0.87 3.29
N GLY A 122 18.75 -0.96 3.39
CA GLY A 122 19.44 -2.23 3.65
C GLY A 122 19.25 -2.72 5.09
N GLU A 123 18.86 -1.82 5.99
CA GLU A 123 18.73 -2.11 7.41
C GLU A 123 17.30 -2.59 7.75
N PRO A 124 17.13 -3.82 8.25
CA PRO A 124 15.82 -4.37 8.58
C PRO A 124 15.20 -3.66 9.78
N GLN A 125 13.92 -3.31 9.70
CA GLN A 125 13.24 -2.63 10.79
C GLN A 125 12.89 -3.58 11.93
N ARG A 126 13.26 -3.22 13.15
CA ARG A 126 12.87 -3.92 14.39
C ARG A 126 11.55 -3.42 14.95
N GLY A 127 11.03 -2.32 14.43
CA GLY A 127 9.82 -1.68 14.91
C GLY A 127 9.58 -0.44 14.07
N ILE A 128 8.33 -0.05 13.97
CA ILE A 128 7.92 1.12 13.22
C ILE A 128 6.71 1.75 13.91
N ALA A 129 6.70 3.07 14.00
CA ALA A 129 5.56 3.85 14.46
C ALA A 129 5.39 5.05 13.54
N PHE A 130 4.15 5.36 13.16
CA PHE A 130 3.82 6.52 12.36
C PHE A 130 3.38 7.67 13.27
N VAL A 131 3.81 8.88 12.93
CA VAL A 131 3.46 10.10 13.65
C VAL A 131 2.02 10.47 13.27
N PRO A 132 1.17 10.86 14.23
CA PRO A 132 -0.14 11.40 13.91
C PRO A 132 -0.01 12.62 13.00
N ARG A 133 -0.98 12.84 12.11
CA ARG A 133 -1.00 13.94 11.14
C ARG A 133 -0.64 15.32 11.74
N ARG A 134 -0.99 15.56 13.00
CA ARG A 134 -0.72 16.82 13.73
C ARG A 134 0.77 17.08 14.02
N GLY A 135 1.63 16.07 13.90
CA GLY A 135 3.07 16.15 14.21
C GLY A 135 3.98 16.16 12.98
N ILE A 136 3.42 16.29 11.78
CA ILE A 136 4.20 16.35 10.53
C ILE A 136 4.71 17.77 10.27
N ASN A 137 5.81 17.89 9.55
CA ASN A 137 6.42 19.16 9.16
C ASN A 137 5.75 19.75 7.91
N VAL A 138 4.80 20.65 8.15
CA VAL A 138 4.05 21.33 7.09
C VAL A 138 4.94 22.27 6.25
N HIS A 139 6.04 22.78 6.82
CA HIS A 139 6.98 23.68 6.11
C HIS A 139 7.87 22.98 5.09
N GLU A 140 7.94 21.65 5.11
CA GLU A 140 8.76 20.86 4.20
C GLU A 140 7.93 19.96 3.29
N ASN A 141 6.62 20.22 3.17
CA ASN A 141 5.68 19.38 2.43
C ASN A 141 5.69 17.91 2.89
N GLU A 142 6.03 17.66 4.18
CA GLU A 142 5.98 16.33 4.77
C GLU A 142 4.51 15.93 4.99
N VAL A 143 4.12 14.79 4.44
CA VAL A 143 2.75 14.27 4.56
C VAL A 143 2.66 13.12 5.57
N MET A 144 3.75 12.41 5.81
CA MET A 144 3.81 11.35 6.80
C MET A 144 5.22 11.22 7.35
N ARG A 145 5.35 10.86 8.62
CA ARG A 145 6.63 10.53 9.24
C ARG A 145 6.54 9.20 9.96
N ALA A 146 7.52 8.33 9.73
CA ALA A 146 7.69 7.10 10.49
C ALA A 146 8.95 7.17 11.35
N TYR A 147 8.92 6.55 12.52
CA TYR A 147 10.08 6.28 13.36
C TYR A 147 10.38 4.78 13.29
N LYS A 148 11.47 4.44 12.62
CA LYS A 148 11.94 3.07 12.42
C LYS A 148 13.03 2.76 13.44
N THR A 149 12.91 1.66 14.17
CA THR A 149 13.99 1.18 15.04
C THR A 149 14.96 0.32 14.23
N VAL A 150 16.25 0.65 14.29
CA VAL A 150 17.32 0.01 13.52
C VAL A 150 18.28 -0.69 14.47
N ASN A 151 18.44 -2.01 14.29
CA ASN A 151 19.37 -2.87 15.04
C ASN A 151 19.34 -2.69 16.57
N ASP A 152 18.19 -2.32 17.13
CA ASP A 152 18.00 -1.99 18.55
C ASP A 152 19.00 -0.94 19.10
N ALA A 153 19.63 -0.17 18.20
CA ALA A 153 20.70 0.77 18.51
C ALA A 153 20.22 2.22 18.44
N TYR A 154 19.41 2.55 17.44
CA TYR A 154 18.89 3.91 17.25
C TYR A 154 17.51 3.91 16.57
N ILE A 155 16.89 5.08 16.56
CA ILE A 155 15.62 5.34 15.89
C ILE A 155 15.89 6.26 14.69
N GLU A 156 15.58 5.78 13.50
CA GLU A 156 15.70 6.48 12.23
C GLU A 156 14.35 7.15 11.89
N PRO A 157 14.26 8.50 11.84
CA PRO A 157 13.08 9.17 11.30
C PRO A 157 13.06 9.05 9.76
N ILE A 158 11.92 8.65 9.22
CA ILE A 158 11.66 8.53 7.79
C ILE A 158 10.54 9.49 7.43
N SER A 159 10.88 10.53 6.68
CA SER A 159 9.94 11.54 6.19
C SER A 159 9.45 11.17 4.79
N PHE A 160 8.14 11.15 4.61
CA PHE A 160 7.49 11.04 3.31
C PHE A 160 7.06 12.44 2.89
N THR A 161 7.69 12.97 1.85
CA THR A 161 7.52 14.35 1.40
C THR A 161 7.02 14.38 -0.03
N VAL A 162 6.06 15.26 -0.29
CA VAL A 162 5.61 15.55 -1.66
C VAL A 162 6.61 16.53 -2.29
N PRO A 163 7.21 16.21 -3.45
CA PRO A 163 8.29 17.02 -4.05
C PRO A 163 7.74 18.29 -4.71
N ARG A 164 7.31 19.26 -3.90
CA ARG A 164 6.85 20.60 -4.29
C ARG A 164 7.72 21.67 -3.64
N ARG A 165 7.69 22.89 -4.19
CA ARG A 165 8.31 24.05 -3.53
C ARG A 165 7.54 24.36 -2.24
N ALA A 166 8.25 24.54 -1.13
CA ALA A 166 7.67 24.66 0.20
C ALA A 166 7.59 26.11 0.72
N GLU A 167 7.56 27.08 -0.20
CA GLU A 167 7.51 28.52 0.14
C GLU A 167 6.12 28.96 0.63
N VAL A 168 5.07 28.22 0.27
CA VAL A 168 3.67 28.54 0.57
C VAL A 168 2.97 27.29 1.08
N PHE A 169 2.07 27.47 2.04
CA PHE A 169 1.20 26.41 2.56
C PHE A 169 0.41 25.74 1.42
N GLN A 170 0.46 24.42 1.38
CA GLN A 170 -0.17 23.59 0.34
C GLN A 170 -1.50 23.02 0.87
N SER A 171 -2.58 23.78 0.76
CA SER A 171 -3.88 23.38 1.34
C SER A 171 -4.48 22.10 0.71
N ASP A 172 -4.07 21.73 -0.50
CA ASP A 172 -4.56 20.53 -1.20
C ASP A 172 -3.99 19.23 -0.61
N ILE A 173 -2.74 19.24 -0.13
CA ILE A 173 -2.10 18.07 0.47
C ILE A 173 -2.33 18.00 1.99
N TYR A 174 -2.89 19.04 2.59
CA TYR A 174 -3.12 19.15 4.04
C TYR A 174 -4.61 19.32 4.35
N PRO A 175 -5.45 18.28 4.15
CA PRO A 175 -6.82 18.34 4.62
C PRO A 175 -6.87 18.40 6.16
N PRO A 176 -7.99 18.91 6.71
CA PRO A 176 -8.18 19.02 8.15
C PRO A 176 -7.96 17.70 8.87
N ALA A 177 -7.15 17.73 9.92
CA ALA A 177 -6.76 16.56 10.69
C ALA A 177 -7.64 16.38 11.92
N VAL A 178 -7.76 15.16 12.45
CA VAL A 178 -8.47 14.91 13.71
C VAL A 178 -7.77 15.65 14.87
N GLY A 179 -8.53 16.48 15.58
CA GLY A 179 -8.06 17.28 16.70
C GLY A 179 -7.82 16.48 17.99
N ILE A 180 -7.58 17.20 19.09
CA ILE A 180 -7.40 16.61 20.43
C ILE A 180 -8.69 16.57 21.25
N LYS A 181 -9.70 17.33 20.85
CA LYS A 181 -10.96 17.40 21.59
C LYS A 181 -11.82 16.18 21.29
N PRO A 182 -12.23 15.41 22.31
CA PRO A 182 -13.12 14.28 22.10
C PRO A 182 -14.51 14.76 21.67
N ALA A 183 -15.18 13.99 20.81
CA ALA A 183 -16.54 14.30 20.35
C ALA A 183 -17.59 14.23 21.49
N MET A 184 -17.36 13.33 22.45
CA MET A 184 -18.25 13.10 23.58
C MET A 184 -17.53 12.39 24.72
N SER A 185 -18.18 12.34 25.87
CA SER A 185 -17.72 11.54 27.01
C SER A 185 -18.02 10.05 26.83
N ALA A 186 -17.35 9.20 27.62
CA ALA A 186 -17.60 7.75 27.61
C ALA A 186 -19.04 7.39 28.00
N ALA A 187 -19.63 8.11 28.97
CA ALA A 187 -21.00 7.87 29.42
C ALA A 187 -22.03 8.19 28.32
N GLU A 188 -21.81 9.28 27.59
CA GLU A 188 -22.66 9.66 26.47
C GLU A 188 -22.61 8.63 25.34
N TRP A 189 -21.41 8.18 24.99
CA TRP A 189 -21.24 7.15 23.96
C TRP A 189 -21.89 5.81 24.35
N LEU A 190 -21.74 5.41 25.63
CA LEU A 190 -22.39 4.21 26.18
C LEU A 190 -23.92 4.32 26.17
N SER A 191 -24.47 5.53 26.37
CA SER A 191 -25.91 5.78 26.26
C SER A 191 -26.46 5.78 24.82
N GLY A 192 -25.60 5.57 23.81
CA GLY A 192 -25.99 5.46 22.42
C GLY A 192 -25.76 6.71 21.57
N LYS A 193 -25.11 7.76 22.12
CA LYS A 193 -24.69 8.89 21.27
C LYS A 193 -23.52 8.47 20.38
N ASP A 194 -23.53 8.94 19.14
CA ASP A 194 -22.46 8.78 18.17
C ASP A 194 -22.08 10.14 17.59
N GLY A 195 -20.81 10.32 17.22
CA GLY A 195 -20.28 11.62 16.81
C GLY A 195 -18.82 11.52 16.41
N LEU A 196 -18.46 12.34 15.42
CA LEU A 196 -17.10 12.44 14.90
C LEU A 196 -16.33 13.52 15.68
N PRO A 197 -15.02 13.33 15.94
CA PRO A 197 -14.20 14.32 16.63
C PRO A 197 -14.07 15.60 15.80
N ALA A 198 -13.86 16.72 16.49
CA ALA A 198 -13.56 17.99 15.84
C ALA A 198 -12.25 17.88 15.03
N LYS A 199 -12.22 18.56 13.89
CA LYS A 199 -11.04 18.62 13.03
C LYS A 199 -10.24 19.88 13.37
N ILE A 200 -8.97 19.92 12.98
CA ILE A 200 -8.12 21.08 13.08
C ILE A 200 -7.55 21.44 11.72
N ASP A 201 -7.40 22.73 11.48
CA ASP A 201 -6.71 23.24 10.31
C ASP A 201 -5.18 23.20 10.54
N LEU A 202 -4.45 22.74 9.52
CA LEU A 202 -2.99 22.73 9.52
C LEU A 202 -2.41 24.04 8.97
N GLU A 203 -3.21 24.89 8.33
CA GLU A 203 -2.77 26.22 7.88
C GLU A 203 -2.35 27.09 9.08
N SER A 204 -3.17 27.12 10.13
CA SER A 204 -2.83 27.85 11.36
C SER A 204 -1.55 27.33 12.01
N VAL A 205 -1.26 26.02 11.88
CA VAL A 205 -0.02 25.41 12.39
C VAL A 205 1.18 25.88 11.58
N TYR A 206 1.04 25.99 10.25
CA TYR A 206 2.07 26.56 9.37
C TYR A 206 2.37 28.03 9.70
N GLU A 207 1.37 28.82 10.06
CA GLU A 207 1.57 30.21 10.48
C GLU A 207 2.19 30.36 11.88
N GLY A 208 2.39 29.26 12.61
CA GLY A 208 2.88 29.27 13.99
C GLY A 208 1.80 29.62 15.03
N ASN A 209 0.54 29.63 14.63
CA ASN A 209 -0.61 29.88 15.51
C ASN A 209 -1.10 28.57 16.16
N ALA A 210 -1.91 28.70 17.21
CA ALA A 210 -2.59 27.55 17.80
C ALA A 210 -3.55 26.93 16.75
N PRO A 211 -3.70 25.59 16.70
CA PRO A 211 -4.59 24.95 15.73
C PRO A 211 -6.03 25.46 15.85
N VAL A 212 -6.58 25.95 14.74
CA VAL A 212 -7.98 26.40 14.67
C VAL A 212 -8.87 25.18 14.53
N GLU A 213 -9.93 25.13 15.34
CA GLU A 213 -10.89 24.03 15.34
C GLU A 213 -11.94 24.21 14.26
N LEU A 214 -12.12 23.15 13.49
CA LEU A 214 -13.13 23.03 12.46
C LEU A 214 -14.20 22.02 12.91
N PRO A 215 -15.48 22.26 12.58
CA PRO A 215 -16.54 21.26 12.78
C PRO A 215 -16.17 19.92 12.14
N SER A 216 -16.68 18.81 12.70
CA SER A 216 -16.38 17.45 12.22
C SER A 216 -16.71 17.24 10.73
N ASP A 217 -17.75 17.91 10.25
CA ASP A 217 -18.30 17.78 8.90
C ASP A 217 -17.66 18.76 7.91
N TYR A 218 -16.61 19.47 8.31
CA TYR A 218 -15.91 20.40 7.44
C TYR A 218 -15.28 19.64 6.27
N LYS A 219 -15.75 19.96 5.06
CA LYS A 219 -15.10 19.59 3.80
C LYS A 219 -14.39 20.82 3.28
N LEU A 220 -13.13 20.66 2.89
CA LEU A 220 -12.43 21.68 2.12
C LEU A 220 -13.26 22.02 0.88
N PRO A 221 -13.39 23.31 0.51
CA PRO A 221 -13.99 23.67 -0.75
C PRO A 221 -13.17 23.03 -1.85
N THR A 222 -13.73 22.01 -2.51
CA THR A 222 -13.16 21.45 -3.72
C THR A 222 -13.02 22.63 -4.67
N SER A 223 -11.80 22.91 -5.15
CA SER A 223 -11.64 23.80 -6.28
C SER A 223 -12.52 23.21 -7.38
N THR A 224 -13.65 23.88 -7.63
CA THR A 224 -14.47 23.55 -8.77
C THR A 224 -13.52 23.66 -9.96
N PRO A 225 -13.40 22.66 -10.84
CA PRO A 225 -12.71 22.87 -12.10
C PRO A 225 -13.33 24.13 -12.68
N ALA A 226 -12.52 25.18 -12.88
CA ALA A 226 -12.99 26.43 -13.42
C ALA A 226 -13.88 26.09 -14.62
N ALA A 227 -15.17 26.40 -14.51
CA ALA A 227 -16.10 26.12 -15.58
C ALA A 227 -15.48 26.71 -16.85
N ALA A 228 -15.20 25.84 -17.82
CA ALA A 228 -14.69 26.26 -19.11
C ALA A 228 -15.59 27.42 -19.58
N PRO A 229 -15.02 28.58 -19.97
CA PRO A 229 -15.84 29.70 -20.38
C PRO A 229 -16.77 29.23 -21.50
N ALA A 230 -18.06 29.43 -21.29
CA ALA A 230 -19.11 29.05 -22.22
C ALA A 230 -18.77 29.60 -23.62
N PRO A 231 -19.01 28.83 -24.70
CA PRO A 231 -18.75 29.32 -26.05
C PRO A 231 -19.63 30.54 -26.31
N SER A 232 -18.98 31.62 -26.75
CA SER A 232 -19.63 32.88 -27.15
C SER A 232 -20.68 32.61 -28.25
N PRO A 233 -21.87 33.24 -28.20
CA PRO A 233 -22.95 32.96 -29.12
C PRO A 233 -22.59 33.37 -30.55
N ALA A 234 -22.81 32.44 -31.50
CA ALA A 234 -22.66 32.70 -32.93
C ALA A 234 -23.71 33.72 -33.42
N PRO A 235 -23.38 34.60 -34.39
CA PRO A 235 -24.32 35.60 -34.90
C PRO A 235 -25.46 34.98 -35.70
N ALA A 236 -26.63 35.63 -35.62
CA ALA A 236 -27.90 35.25 -36.22
C ALA A 236 -27.87 35.12 -37.75
N ALA A 237 -28.65 34.16 -38.25
CA ALA A 237 -28.89 33.89 -39.66
C ALA A 237 -29.65 35.02 -40.36
N ALA A 238 -29.24 35.35 -41.59
CA ALA A 238 -30.01 36.11 -42.56
C ALA A 238 -30.35 35.24 -43.79
N ALA A 239 -31.49 35.57 -44.40
CA ALA A 239 -32.36 34.70 -45.18
C ALA A 239 -31.92 34.32 -46.62
N THR A 240 -32.57 33.24 -47.08
CA THR A 240 -32.59 32.50 -48.36
C THR A 240 -32.78 33.27 -49.67
N LYS A 241 -32.23 32.71 -50.78
CA LYS A 241 -32.84 32.70 -52.13
C LYS A 241 -32.45 31.44 -52.93
N GLN A 242 -33.40 30.97 -53.76
CA GLN A 242 -33.55 29.63 -54.37
C GLN A 242 -32.71 29.31 -55.64
N ALA A 243 -32.72 28.01 -55.99
CA ALA A 243 -31.97 27.18 -56.97
C ALA A 243 -32.14 27.48 -58.49
N PRO A 244 -31.36 26.83 -59.40
CA PRO A 244 -31.74 25.50 -59.95
C PRO A 244 -30.59 24.47 -60.21
N GLU A 245 -30.99 23.19 -60.39
CA GLU A 245 -30.26 21.92 -60.70
C GLU A 245 -30.02 21.67 -62.23
N PRO A 246 -29.44 20.54 -62.76
CA PRO A 246 -28.29 19.68 -62.34
C PRO A 246 -27.38 19.12 -63.52
N THR A 247 -26.37 18.29 -63.15
CA THR A 247 -25.63 17.18 -63.87
C THR A 247 -24.31 17.43 -64.65
N PRO A 248 -23.45 16.40 -64.91
CA PRO A 248 -22.77 15.43 -64.00
C PRO A 248 -21.27 15.19 -64.39
N ALA A 249 -20.42 14.58 -63.53
CA ALA A 249 -19.38 13.60 -63.97
C ALA A 249 -18.52 12.98 -62.83
N PHE A 250 -18.54 11.65 -62.83
CA PHE A 250 -17.48 10.64 -62.59
C PHE A 250 -16.64 10.60 -61.31
N ARG A 251 -16.67 9.39 -60.69
CA ARG A 251 -15.80 8.90 -59.61
C ARG A 251 -14.46 8.40 -60.17
N SER A 252 -13.39 8.56 -59.38
CA SER A 252 -12.10 7.84 -59.53
C SER A 252 -11.73 7.12 -58.22
N PRO A 253 -11.05 5.96 -58.28
CA PRO A 253 -10.74 5.09 -57.13
C PRO A 253 -9.52 5.57 -56.30
N PRO A 254 -9.30 5.03 -55.08
CA PRO A 254 -8.22 5.49 -54.20
C PRO A 254 -6.82 5.15 -54.76
N PRO A 255 -5.80 5.98 -54.53
CA PRO A 255 -4.45 5.75 -55.02
C PRO A 255 -3.74 4.58 -54.31
N THR A 256 -2.89 3.92 -55.08
CA THR A 256 -2.15 2.68 -54.77
C THR A 256 -0.75 2.94 -54.17
N MET A 257 -0.15 1.88 -53.63
CA MET A 257 1.11 1.74 -52.85
C MET A 257 2.42 2.35 -53.44
N SER A 258 2.37 3.24 -54.43
CA SER A 258 3.54 3.95 -54.97
C SER A 258 3.81 5.31 -54.30
N GLU A 259 2.86 5.88 -53.56
CA GLU A 259 3.04 7.18 -52.89
C GLU A 259 3.69 7.07 -51.49
N GLN A 260 3.73 5.88 -50.88
CA GLN A 260 4.38 5.65 -49.58
C GLN A 260 5.90 5.50 -49.66
N LYS A 261 6.49 5.35 -50.86
CA LYS A 261 7.95 5.23 -51.04
C LYS A 261 8.69 6.57 -51.08
N GLY A 262 7.98 7.70 -51.24
CA GLY A 262 8.59 9.04 -51.23
C GLY A 262 8.94 9.55 -49.82
N SER A 263 8.23 9.09 -48.78
CA SER A 263 8.40 9.62 -47.41
C SER A 263 9.53 8.95 -46.62
N ILE A 264 10.01 7.79 -47.05
CA ILE A 264 11.08 7.03 -46.37
C ILE A 264 12.48 7.31 -46.96
N ALA A 265 12.56 7.80 -48.20
CA ALA A 265 13.82 8.20 -48.83
C ALA A 265 14.39 9.52 -48.27
N ALA A 266 13.53 10.38 -47.67
CA ALA A 266 13.94 11.65 -47.08
C ALA A 266 14.55 11.51 -45.66
N LEU A 267 14.55 10.31 -45.06
CA LEU A 267 15.13 10.06 -43.73
C LEU A 267 16.54 9.42 -43.80
N ALA A 268 16.97 8.98 -44.99
CA ALA A 268 18.27 8.34 -45.21
C ALA A 268 19.40 9.34 -45.50
N ASP A 269 19.09 10.58 -45.88
CA ASP A 269 20.07 11.63 -46.23
C ASP A 269 20.63 12.42 -45.03
N LYS A 270 20.37 12.00 -43.79
CA LYS A 270 20.80 12.73 -42.58
C LYS A 270 21.93 12.06 -41.77
N PHE A 271 22.47 10.93 -42.20
CA PHE A 271 23.47 10.17 -41.42
C PHE A 271 24.60 9.54 -42.26
N GLN A 272 25.21 10.31 -43.16
CA GLN A 272 26.52 10.05 -43.82
C GLN A 272 27.19 11.42 -44.02
N ASP A 273 28.47 11.73 -43.80
CA ASP A 273 29.68 11.04 -43.33
C ASP A 273 30.58 12.12 -42.70
N ASN A 274 31.51 11.72 -41.83
CA ASN A 274 32.78 12.44 -41.66
C ASN A 274 33.87 11.39 -41.43
N GLU A 275 34.53 11.00 -42.53
CA GLU A 275 35.71 10.13 -42.54
C GLU A 275 36.92 10.88 -41.95
N ILE A 276 37.64 10.22 -41.04
CA ILE A 276 39.07 10.43 -40.79
C ILE A 276 39.68 9.03 -40.72
N ASP A 277 40.57 8.75 -41.67
CA ASP A 277 41.46 7.59 -41.73
C ASP A 277 42.41 7.57 -40.52
N ASP A 278 42.65 6.38 -39.96
CA ASP A 278 43.99 5.96 -39.51
C ASP A 278 43.97 4.42 -39.32
N ASP A 279 44.95 3.77 -39.95
CA ASP A 279 45.28 2.35 -39.90
C ASP A 279 45.66 1.89 -38.48
N ASP A 280 45.28 0.65 -38.10
CA ASP A 280 46.19 -0.33 -37.51
C ASP A 280 45.49 -1.68 -37.25
N ASP A 281 46.15 -2.75 -37.68
CA ASP A 281 45.83 -4.16 -37.45
C ASP A 281 45.86 -4.52 -35.95
N ASP A 282 44.87 -5.28 -35.45
CA ASP A 282 45.17 -6.35 -34.51
C ASP A 282 44.03 -7.39 -34.37
N ALA A 283 44.42 -8.64 -34.54
CA ALA A 283 43.56 -9.81 -34.49
C ALA A 283 43.32 -10.28 -33.04
N SER A 284 42.09 -10.68 -32.69
CA SER A 284 41.88 -11.60 -31.56
C SER A 284 40.55 -12.38 -31.63
N SER A 285 40.70 -13.67 -32.00
CA SER A 285 40.15 -14.85 -31.31
C SER A 285 38.71 -14.81 -30.78
N PHE A 286 37.77 -15.31 -31.61
CA PHE A 286 36.47 -15.81 -31.16
C PHE A 286 36.64 -17.23 -30.58
N GLU A 287 36.44 -17.36 -29.28
CA GLU A 287 36.60 -18.62 -28.53
C GLU A 287 35.36 -19.51 -28.70
N GLU A 288 35.56 -20.63 -29.38
CA GLU A 288 34.57 -21.64 -29.74
C GLU A 288 34.25 -22.54 -28.52
N ILE A 289 33.01 -22.50 -28.04
CA ILE A 289 32.54 -23.34 -26.92
C ILE A 289 32.21 -24.75 -27.43
N PRO A 290 32.86 -25.84 -26.97
CA PRO A 290 32.50 -27.19 -27.39
C PRO A 290 31.30 -27.73 -26.60
N GLN A 291 30.35 -28.36 -27.32
CA GLN A 291 29.23 -29.10 -26.77
C GLN A 291 29.68 -30.33 -25.96
N PRO A 292 28.98 -30.71 -24.86
CA PRO A 292 29.32 -31.91 -24.11
C PRO A 292 28.81 -33.18 -24.79
N ASN A 293 29.75 -34.07 -25.15
CA ASN A 293 29.45 -35.42 -25.60
C ASN A 293 28.90 -36.29 -24.48
N ARG A 294 27.76 -36.92 -24.79
CA ARG A 294 27.07 -37.96 -24.03
C ARG A 294 27.86 -39.27 -24.15
N ASN A 295 28.45 -39.74 -23.05
CA ASN A 295 28.99 -41.09 -22.95
C ASN A 295 28.18 -41.95 -21.99
N GLU A 296 27.72 -43.07 -22.54
CA GLU A 296 27.05 -44.17 -21.88
C GLU A 296 28.03 -44.93 -20.98
N ALA A 297 27.62 -45.23 -19.75
CA ALA A 297 28.33 -46.16 -18.87
C ALA A 297 27.38 -47.26 -18.41
N ASN A 298 27.85 -48.48 -18.63
CA ASN A 298 27.22 -49.78 -18.52
C ASN A 298 26.37 -50.06 -17.28
N VAL A 299 25.26 -50.74 -17.57
CA VAL A 299 24.44 -51.56 -16.68
C VAL A 299 25.22 -52.81 -16.28
N ALA A 300 25.29 -53.10 -14.97
CA ALA A 300 25.59 -54.44 -14.45
C ALA A 300 24.54 -54.81 -13.40
N SER A 301 23.72 -55.78 -13.77
CA SER A 301 22.71 -56.47 -12.96
C SER A 301 23.34 -57.33 -11.86
N LYS A 302 22.76 -57.32 -10.66
CA LYS A 302 22.59 -58.53 -9.84
C LYS A 302 21.37 -58.41 -8.93
N SER A 303 20.54 -59.44 -9.06
CA SER A 303 19.25 -59.70 -8.42
C SER A 303 19.36 -60.32 -7.03
N CYS A 304 18.18 -60.42 -6.39
CA CYS A 304 17.81 -61.25 -5.22
C CYS A 304 17.96 -60.55 -3.86
N GLY A 305 16.99 -60.54 -2.94
CA GLY A 305 15.71 -61.21 -2.86
C GLY A 305 14.96 -60.73 -1.61
N TYR A 306 13.65 -60.96 -1.62
CA TYR A 306 12.67 -60.63 -0.59
C TYR A 306 12.92 -61.42 0.71
N THR A 307 12.78 -60.81 1.89
CA THR A 307 12.07 -61.44 3.03
C THR A 307 11.68 -60.44 4.12
N LYS A 308 10.45 -60.62 4.60
CA LYS A 308 9.81 -59.99 5.77
C LYS A 308 10.53 -60.34 7.07
N GLY A 309 10.50 -59.41 8.04
CA GLY A 309 10.83 -59.69 9.43
C GLY A 309 10.44 -58.55 10.37
N SER A 310 9.30 -58.71 11.04
CA SER A 310 8.88 -57.89 12.18
C SER A 310 9.79 -58.12 13.38
N CYS A 311 10.16 -57.08 14.13
CA CYS A 311 10.63 -57.23 15.51
C CYS A 311 10.08 -56.10 16.39
N LYS A 312 9.35 -56.52 17.43
CA LYS A 312 8.91 -55.73 18.60
C LYS A 312 9.92 -55.93 19.73
N THR A 313 10.34 -54.84 20.39
CA THR A 313 10.65 -54.74 21.84
C THR A 313 10.79 -53.24 22.15
N GLN A 314 9.95 -52.60 22.99
CA GLN A 314 10.09 -52.43 24.45
C GLN A 314 11.54 -52.23 24.91
N SER A 315 11.91 -51.35 25.85
CA SER A 315 11.39 -50.17 26.53
C SER A 315 12.51 -49.78 27.50
N THR A 316 12.85 -48.50 27.69
CA THR A 316 13.38 -48.06 28.99
C THR A 316 13.11 -46.57 29.18
N VAL A 317 12.36 -46.34 30.26
CA VAL A 317 12.04 -45.07 30.91
C VAL A 317 13.29 -44.59 31.65
N ALA A 318 13.54 -43.28 31.65
CA ALA A 318 14.39 -42.64 32.65
C ALA A 318 13.65 -41.42 33.20
N ASP A 319 13.20 -41.57 34.44
CA ASP A 319 12.68 -40.53 35.31
C ASP A 319 13.76 -39.49 35.65
N SER A 320 13.36 -38.22 35.70
CA SER A 320 13.94 -37.27 36.65
C SER A 320 12.86 -36.32 37.15
N SER A 321 12.36 -36.66 38.34
CA SER A 321 11.55 -35.81 39.21
C SER A 321 12.44 -34.75 39.87
N PHE A 322 11.99 -33.48 39.89
CA PHE A 322 12.30 -32.59 41.01
C PHE A 322 11.15 -31.60 41.28
N SER A 323 10.48 -31.89 42.40
CA SER A 323 9.83 -31.05 43.41
C SER A 323 9.31 -29.64 43.07
N THR A 324 8.00 -29.54 43.28
CA THR A 324 7.14 -28.41 43.65
C THR A 324 7.78 -27.35 44.58
N SER A 325 7.54 -26.07 44.28
CA SER A 325 7.32 -25.02 45.30
C SER A 325 6.31 -23.96 44.79
N THR A 326 5.09 -24.06 45.30
CA THR A 326 4.06 -23.01 45.29
C THR A 326 4.32 -22.04 46.44
N ASN A 327 4.50 -20.74 46.18
CA ASN A 327 3.69 -19.68 46.79
C ASN A 327 4.16 -18.25 46.46
N ARG A 328 3.15 -17.41 46.18
CA ARG A 328 3.03 -15.96 46.43
C ARG A 328 4.04 -15.03 45.73
N PHE A 329 3.52 -14.20 44.83
CA PHE A 329 3.64 -12.72 44.90
C PHE A 329 2.67 -12.12 43.88
N ALA A 330 1.39 -12.04 44.27
CA ALA A 330 0.56 -10.90 43.90
C ALA A 330 0.88 -9.77 44.90
N ASP A 331 0.63 -8.53 44.48
CA ASP A 331 0.78 -7.27 45.22
C ASP A 331 2.18 -6.63 45.25
N SER A 332 2.47 -5.82 44.22
CA SER A 332 3.14 -4.52 44.41
C SER A 332 2.87 -3.58 43.24
N CYS A 333 1.62 -3.14 43.11
CA CYS A 333 1.30 -1.83 42.55
C CYS A 333 0.70 -1.01 43.70
N THR A 334 1.07 0.27 43.79
CA THR A 334 0.62 1.29 44.76
C THR A 334 1.59 1.56 45.91
N ALA A 335 2.58 2.43 45.67
CA ALA A 335 3.02 3.48 46.61
C ALA A 335 4.30 4.15 46.09
N LEU A 336 4.16 5.23 45.32
CA LEU A 336 5.17 6.31 45.20
C LEU A 336 4.57 7.39 44.31
N LEU A 337 3.85 8.33 44.93
CA LEU A 337 3.61 9.72 44.48
C LEU A 337 2.60 10.37 45.44
N ARG A 338 3.05 10.65 46.67
CA ARG A 338 2.49 11.70 47.53
C ARG A 338 3.62 12.31 48.33
N GLY A 339 3.84 13.61 48.14
CA GLY A 339 4.52 14.45 49.12
C GLY A 339 5.64 15.31 48.55
N THR A 340 5.31 16.41 47.86
CA THR A 340 5.92 17.72 48.12
C THR A 340 5.07 18.82 47.47
N ILE A 341 4.23 19.48 48.28
CA ILE A 341 3.76 20.85 48.07
C ILE A 341 3.97 21.52 49.43
N GLU A 342 4.88 22.48 49.48
CA GLU A 342 4.77 23.65 50.37
C GLU A 342 4.05 24.76 49.60
#